data_AF-A0A2E7NZB2-F1
#
_entry.id   AF-A0A2E7NZB2-F1
#
_cell.length_a   1.000
_cell.length_b   1.000
_cell.length_c   1.000
_cell.angle_alpha   90.00
_cell.angle_beta   90.00
_cell.angle_gamma   90.00
#
_symmetry.space_group_name_H-M   'P 1'
#
loop_
_entity.id
_entity.type
_entity.pdbx_description
1 polymer ?
#
loop_
_entity_poly.entity_id
_entity_poly.type
_entity_poly.pdbx_seq_one_letter_code
_entity_poly.pdbx_strand_id
1 'polypeptide(L)'
;MRITLPTNSFLLLLLTAPLFGLSAELPTVSEERLSDYRAEYENRNPPMKYLLIHADGSEADTVSSTRSLYLLDLSADPTNNLIASPEIDELIESEFFVEIQSDSLLSQGKTDYLVLSMSRPAEYNPRYFRCAAGHGEDRAYLFSISDGKAKVVSKFFGGCATSYELMRDGNDRGYRVIERGERVRSVRYMLRGDTLVREPDYQEKGSPR
;
A
#
# COMPACT_ATOMS: atom_id res chain seq x y z
N MET A 1 -32.63 -57.54 -39.91
CA MET A 1 -31.16 -57.40 -39.77
C MET A 1 -30.89 -55.97 -39.30
N ARG A 2 -30.67 -55.80 -37.99
CA ARG A 2 -30.42 -54.50 -37.35
C ARG A 2 -28.93 -54.40 -37.08
N ILE A 3 -28.28 -53.36 -37.59
CA ILE A 3 -26.90 -53.01 -37.28
C ILE A 3 -26.95 -51.77 -36.38
N THR A 4 -26.18 -51.87 -35.31
CA THR A 4 -26.03 -51.07 -34.11
C THR A 4 -25.51 -49.64 -34.35
N LEU A 5 -26.07 -48.66 -33.64
CA LEU A 5 -25.43 -47.38 -33.34
C LEU A 5 -24.95 -47.41 -31.87
N PRO A 6 -23.68 -47.12 -31.57
CA PRO A 6 -23.21 -47.05 -30.20
C PRO A 6 -23.54 -45.69 -29.55
N THR A 7 -24.12 -45.80 -28.37
CA THR A 7 -23.82 -45.07 -27.14
C THR A 7 -22.86 -43.88 -27.25
N ASN A 8 -23.38 -42.67 -27.02
CA ASN A 8 -22.65 -41.68 -26.24
C ASN A 8 -23.63 -40.70 -25.58
N SER A 9 -24.19 -41.16 -24.46
CA SER A 9 -24.70 -40.29 -23.40
C SER A 9 -23.50 -39.59 -22.76
N PHE A 10 -23.26 -38.33 -23.12
CA PHE A 10 -22.62 -37.40 -22.20
C PHE A 10 -23.56 -36.20 -22.05
N LEU A 11 -24.35 -36.27 -20.97
CA LEU A 11 -25.01 -35.12 -20.37
C LEU A 11 -23.96 -34.02 -20.17
N LEU A 12 -24.04 -32.95 -20.95
CA LEU A 12 -23.45 -31.66 -20.62
C LEU A 12 -24.30 -31.06 -19.48
N LEU A 13 -23.99 -31.49 -18.27
CA LEU A 13 -24.58 -30.98 -17.05
C LEU A 13 -24.00 -29.60 -16.73
N LEU A 14 -24.90 -28.69 -16.40
CA LEU A 14 -24.70 -27.29 -16.09
C LEU A 14 -23.50 -27.05 -15.16
N LEU A 15 -22.62 -26.13 -15.58
CA LEU A 15 -21.69 -25.41 -14.71
C LEU A 15 -21.89 -23.90 -14.92
N THR A 16 -23.13 -23.44 -14.79
CA THR A 16 -23.41 -22.04 -14.45
C THR A 16 -23.15 -21.90 -12.95
N ALA A 17 -21.88 -21.93 -12.56
CA ALA A 17 -21.50 -21.41 -11.25
C ALA A 17 -21.93 -19.93 -11.25
N PRO A 18 -22.83 -19.50 -10.36
CA PRO A 18 -23.08 -18.09 -10.26
C PRO A 18 -21.79 -17.47 -9.72
N LEU A 19 -21.17 -16.62 -10.53
CA LEU A 19 -20.16 -15.66 -10.12
C LEU A 19 -20.84 -14.63 -9.20
N PHE A 20 -21.35 -15.08 -8.05
CA PHE A 20 -21.61 -14.20 -6.92
C PHE A 20 -20.24 -13.88 -6.32
N GLY A 21 -19.53 -12.97 -6.99
CA GLY A 21 -18.57 -12.14 -6.30
C GLY A 21 -19.36 -11.39 -5.24
N LEU A 22 -19.30 -11.87 -4.01
CA LEU A 22 -19.64 -11.08 -2.84
C LEU A 22 -18.70 -9.87 -2.88
N SER A 23 -19.12 -8.78 -3.52
CA SER A 23 -18.61 -7.46 -3.14
C SER A 23 -19.09 -7.30 -1.71
N ALA A 24 -18.24 -7.67 -0.76
CA ALA A 24 -18.42 -7.26 0.62
C ALA A 24 -18.60 -5.74 0.56
N GLU A 25 -19.77 -5.29 0.99
CA GLU A 25 -20.08 -3.86 1.03
C GLU A 25 -18.99 -3.21 1.90
N LEU A 26 -18.33 -2.19 1.35
CA LEU A 26 -17.29 -1.49 2.09
C LEU A 26 -17.92 -0.96 3.39
N PRO A 27 -17.16 -0.94 4.50
CA PRO A 27 -17.67 -0.35 5.73
C PRO A 27 -18.12 1.09 5.46
N THR A 28 -19.11 1.59 6.19
CA THR A 28 -19.52 3.00 6.08
C THR A 28 -19.01 3.74 7.31
N VAL A 29 -18.22 4.80 7.09
CA VAL A 29 -17.87 5.76 8.15
C VAL A 29 -18.98 6.80 8.22
N SER A 30 -19.51 7.06 9.42
CA SER A 30 -20.55 8.09 9.58
C SER A 30 -20.01 9.48 9.24
N GLU A 31 -20.87 10.37 8.74
CA GLU A 31 -20.48 11.75 8.42
C GLU A 31 -19.91 12.50 9.63
N GLU A 32 -20.49 12.28 10.81
CA GLU A 32 -20.00 12.81 12.08
C GLU A 32 -18.56 12.35 12.34
N ARG A 33 -18.30 11.04 12.24
CA ARG A 33 -16.96 10.49 12.48
C ARG A 33 -15.94 10.97 11.46
N LEU A 34 -16.33 11.09 10.19
CA LEU A 34 -15.47 11.65 9.15
C LEU A 34 -15.14 13.13 9.44
N SER A 35 -16.13 13.90 9.91
CA SER A 35 -15.94 15.30 10.30
C SER A 35 -14.96 15.43 11.47
N ASP A 36 -15.06 14.54 12.46
CA ASP A 36 -14.13 14.50 13.59
C ASP A 36 -12.70 14.25 13.12
N TYR A 37 -12.49 13.24 12.28
CA TYR A 37 -11.17 12.97 11.72
C TYR A 37 -10.63 14.15 10.90
N ARG A 38 -11.46 14.79 10.08
CA ARG A 38 -11.03 15.98 9.33
C ARG A 38 -10.52 17.08 10.27
N ALA A 39 -11.29 17.40 11.30
CA ALA A 39 -10.92 18.43 12.27
C ALA A 39 -9.63 18.08 13.04
N GLU A 40 -9.46 16.81 13.41
CA GLU A 40 -8.28 16.31 14.12
C GLU A 40 -7.00 16.37 13.27
N TYR A 41 -7.12 16.04 11.98
CA TYR A 41 -5.96 15.82 11.11
C TYR A 41 -5.62 16.97 10.16
N GLU A 42 -6.51 17.96 9.96
CA GLU A 42 -6.30 19.11 9.07
C GLU A 42 -5.08 19.96 9.47
N ASN A 43 -4.81 20.09 10.76
CA ASN A 43 -3.76 20.97 11.28
C ASN A 43 -2.40 20.29 11.47
N ARG A 44 -2.25 19.02 11.05
CA ARG A 44 -0.95 18.35 11.04
C ARG A 44 -0.03 18.99 9.99
N ASN A 45 1.28 18.83 10.17
CA ASN A 45 2.28 19.33 9.22
C ASN A 45 3.14 18.16 8.70
N PRO A 46 2.89 17.65 7.48
CA PRO A 46 1.82 18.06 6.55
C PRO A 46 0.42 17.57 6.98
N PRO A 47 -0.66 18.17 6.45
CA PRO A 47 -2.02 17.69 6.69
C PRO A 47 -2.19 16.25 6.19
N MET A 48 -2.95 15.45 6.93
CA MET A 48 -3.20 14.07 6.54
C MET A 48 -4.29 14.00 5.47
N LYS A 49 -4.01 13.30 4.36
CA LYS A 49 -5.03 12.99 3.35
C LYS A 49 -5.69 11.62 3.58
N TYR A 50 -4.93 10.65 4.09
CA TYR A 50 -5.37 9.27 4.27
C TYR A 50 -5.18 8.79 5.69
N LEU A 51 -6.14 8.03 6.22
CA LEU A 51 -6.02 7.30 7.48
C LEU A 51 -6.20 5.80 7.26
N LEU A 52 -5.57 5.00 8.12
CA LEU A 52 -5.91 3.58 8.24
C LEU A 52 -7.03 3.44 9.26
N ILE A 53 -8.08 2.73 8.89
CA ILE A 53 -9.21 2.44 9.77
C ILE A 53 -9.60 0.96 9.70
N HIS A 54 -10.28 0.49 10.75
CA HIS A 54 -10.95 -0.80 10.76
C HIS A 54 -12.34 -0.72 10.13
N ALA A 55 -12.96 -1.89 9.90
CA ALA A 55 -14.32 -1.98 9.35
C ALA A 55 -15.41 -1.31 10.23
N ASP A 56 -15.15 -1.11 11.52
CA ASP A 56 -16.06 -0.41 12.43
C ASP A 56 -15.88 1.12 12.43
N GLY A 57 -14.99 1.65 11.58
CA GLY A 57 -14.71 3.08 11.48
C GLY A 57 -13.72 3.61 12.51
N SER A 58 -13.21 2.77 13.41
CA SER A 58 -12.15 3.14 14.35
C SER A 58 -10.79 3.25 13.66
N GLU A 59 -9.96 4.19 14.12
CA GLU A 59 -8.60 4.36 13.60
C GLU A 59 -7.74 3.14 13.94
N ALA A 60 -6.92 2.72 12.98
CA ALA A 60 -6.04 1.57 13.13
C ALA A 60 -4.66 2.03 13.64
N ASP A 61 -4.47 2.01 14.96
CA ASP A 61 -3.18 2.19 15.62
C ASP A 61 -2.65 0.79 16.01
N THR A 62 -1.90 0.13 15.14
CA THR A 62 -1.86 -1.35 15.15
C THR A 62 -0.78 -1.94 16.05
N VAL A 63 -1.17 -2.66 17.10
CA VAL A 63 -0.31 -3.66 17.80
C VAL A 63 -0.80 -5.09 17.53
N SER A 64 -2.08 -5.28 17.22
CA SER A 64 -2.66 -6.60 16.95
C SER A 64 -4.05 -6.44 16.35
N SER A 65 -4.20 -6.83 15.08
CA SER A 65 -5.53 -6.93 14.50
C SER A 65 -5.50 -7.91 13.33
N THR A 66 -6.19 -9.04 13.49
CA THR A 66 -6.66 -9.89 12.39
C THR A 66 -7.82 -9.25 11.61
N ARG A 67 -8.14 -7.98 11.90
CA ARG A 67 -9.23 -7.22 11.26
C ARG A 67 -8.69 -6.55 10.01
N SER A 68 -9.47 -6.61 8.93
CA SER A 68 -9.16 -5.92 7.68
C SER A 68 -8.95 -4.42 7.90
N LEU A 69 -7.99 -3.86 7.16
CA LEU A 69 -7.70 -2.44 7.15
C LEU A 69 -8.23 -1.78 5.88
N TYR A 70 -8.68 -0.54 6.04
CA TYR A 70 -9.17 0.30 4.95
C TYR A 70 -8.44 1.63 4.96
N LEU A 71 -8.21 2.18 3.77
CA LEU A 71 -7.73 3.54 3.59
C LEU A 71 -8.92 4.49 3.52
N LEU A 72 -9.01 5.40 4.48
CA LEU A 72 -9.99 6.47 4.51
C LEU A 72 -9.40 7.74 3.87
N ASP A 73 -9.95 8.20 2.76
CA ASP A 73 -9.64 9.49 2.13
C ASP A 73 -10.41 10.62 2.84
N LEU A 74 -9.69 11.42 3.62
CA LEU A 74 -10.27 12.54 4.37
C LEU A 74 -10.73 13.67 3.45
N SER A 75 -10.26 13.74 2.20
CA SER A 75 -10.64 14.77 1.23
C SER A 75 -11.84 14.38 0.36
N ALA A 76 -12.26 13.12 0.36
CA ALA A 76 -13.32 12.59 -0.50
C ALA A 76 -14.74 12.85 0.04
N ASP A 77 -15.74 12.71 -0.82
CA ASP A 77 -17.15 12.72 -0.40
C ASP A 77 -17.43 11.55 0.58
N PRO A 78 -18.28 11.72 1.61
CA PRO A 78 -18.58 10.66 2.59
C PRO A 78 -19.03 9.34 1.96
N THR A 79 -19.63 9.36 0.77
CA THR A 79 -20.12 8.17 0.08
C THR A 79 -19.03 7.37 -0.65
N ASN A 80 -17.84 7.95 -0.86
CA ASN A 80 -16.75 7.37 -1.66
C ASN A 80 -15.37 7.62 -1.03
N ASN A 81 -15.30 7.63 0.30
CA ASN A 81 -14.10 7.93 1.05
C ASN A 81 -13.29 6.68 1.44
N LEU A 82 -13.76 5.47 1.12
CA LEU A 82 -13.12 4.24 1.55
C LEU A 82 -12.52 3.45 0.40
N ILE A 83 -11.28 3.05 0.62
CA ILE A 83 -10.47 2.31 -0.32
C ILE A 83 -10.07 1.01 0.35
N ALA A 84 -10.61 -0.10 -0.14
CA ALA A 84 -10.09 -1.42 0.23
C ALA A 84 -8.76 -1.67 -0.50
N SER A 85 -7.84 -2.32 0.21
CA SER A 85 -6.63 -2.85 -0.41
C SER A 85 -6.38 -4.26 0.10
N PRO A 86 -6.81 -5.29 -0.66
CA PRO A 86 -6.44 -6.67 -0.39
C PRO A 86 -4.92 -6.84 -0.26
N GLU A 87 -4.16 -5.99 -0.96
CA GLU A 87 -2.70 -6.00 -0.89
C GLU A 87 -2.17 -5.49 0.47
N ILE A 88 -2.84 -4.54 1.12
CA ILE A 88 -2.51 -4.14 2.51
C ILE A 88 -2.85 -5.29 3.46
N ASP A 89 -4.02 -5.92 3.31
CA ASP A 89 -4.42 -7.07 4.12
C ASP A 89 -3.44 -8.25 3.97
N GLU A 90 -2.94 -8.51 2.76
CA GLU A 90 -1.92 -9.55 2.49
C GLU A 90 -0.54 -9.20 3.07
N LEU A 91 -0.18 -7.93 3.13
CA LEU A 91 1.12 -7.49 3.64
C LEU A 91 1.17 -7.51 5.17
N ILE A 92 0.02 -7.33 5.83
CA ILE A 92 -0.12 -7.34 7.28
C ILE A 92 -0.36 -8.77 7.76
N GLU A 93 0.74 -9.52 7.81
CA GLU A 93 0.78 -10.70 8.68
C GLU A 93 0.70 -10.24 10.15
N SER A 94 0.18 -11.09 11.04
CA SER A 94 -0.05 -10.73 12.45
C SER A 94 1.17 -10.07 13.11
N GLU A 95 0.91 -9.03 13.92
CA GLU A 95 1.86 -8.35 14.84
C GLU A 95 2.75 -7.24 14.24
N PHE A 96 2.37 -6.62 13.12
CA PHE A 96 2.98 -5.36 12.67
C PHE A 96 2.20 -4.13 13.15
N PHE A 97 2.97 -3.10 13.49
CA PHE A 97 2.54 -1.71 13.53
C PHE A 97 2.58 -1.15 12.13
N VAL A 98 1.50 -0.48 11.72
CA VAL A 98 1.32 0.03 10.36
C VAL A 98 1.00 1.51 10.44
N GLU A 99 1.70 2.31 9.63
CA GLU A 99 1.56 3.76 9.60
C GLU A 99 1.64 4.27 8.15
N ILE A 100 0.87 5.31 7.85
CA ILE A 100 0.99 6.09 6.62
C ILE A 100 1.97 7.24 6.85
N GLN A 101 3.04 7.29 6.08
CA GLN A 101 4.02 8.38 6.14
C GLN A 101 3.47 9.60 5.39
N SER A 102 2.79 10.50 6.11
CA SER A 102 2.08 11.65 5.52
C SER A 102 2.95 12.56 4.64
N ASP A 103 4.22 12.72 4.98
CA ASP A 103 5.22 13.51 4.24
C ASP A 103 5.61 12.90 2.89
N SER A 104 5.31 11.63 2.68
CA SER A 104 5.58 10.91 1.44
C SER A 104 4.53 11.16 0.36
N LEU A 105 3.41 11.83 0.65
CA LEU A 105 2.32 12.00 -0.32
C LEU A 105 2.79 12.76 -1.57
N LEU A 106 2.53 12.15 -2.73
CA LEU A 106 2.75 12.74 -4.05
C LEU A 106 1.50 12.55 -4.92
N SER A 107 0.82 13.64 -5.21
CA SER A 107 -0.38 13.63 -6.06
C SER A 107 -0.05 13.98 -7.52
N GLN A 108 -0.62 13.22 -8.46
CA GLN A 108 -0.57 13.48 -9.90
C GLN A 108 -1.92 13.13 -10.55
N GLY A 109 -2.63 14.14 -11.04
CA GLY A 109 -3.95 13.94 -11.63
C GLY A 109 -4.94 13.34 -10.63
N LYS A 110 -5.44 12.13 -10.92
CA LYS A 110 -6.35 11.36 -10.05
C LYS A 110 -5.63 10.25 -9.26
N THR A 111 -4.31 10.22 -9.31
CA THR A 111 -3.52 9.19 -8.66
C THR A 111 -2.68 9.82 -7.56
N ASP A 112 -2.76 9.22 -6.38
CA ASP A 112 -1.89 9.54 -5.26
C ASP A 112 -0.88 8.43 -5.05
N TYR A 113 0.33 8.82 -4.69
CA TYR A 113 1.38 7.91 -4.27
C TYR A 113 1.73 8.21 -2.82
N LEU A 114 1.85 7.18 -2.00
CA LEU A 114 2.24 7.32 -0.59
C LEU A 114 3.01 6.09 -0.12
N VAL A 115 3.75 6.27 0.96
CA VAL A 115 4.51 5.22 1.62
C VAL A 115 3.76 4.75 2.86
N LEU A 116 3.58 3.44 2.94
CA LEU A 116 3.11 2.73 4.13
C LEU A 116 4.33 2.10 4.81
N SER A 117 4.58 2.45 6.06
CA SER A 117 5.61 1.81 6.88
C SER A 117 4.99 0.74 7.76
N MET A 118 5.76 -0.32 7.98
CA MET A 118 5.40 -1.42 8.87
C MET A 118 6.59 -1.71 9.78
N SER A 119 6.37 -1.76 11.08
CA SER A 119 7.40 -2.11 12.06
C SER A 119 6.91 -3.21 13.00
N ARG A 120 7.82 -4.08 13.44
CA ARG A 120 7.52 -5.11 14.43
C ARG A 120 8.68 -5.22 15.42
N PRO A 121 8.45 -5.05 16.73
CA PRO A 121 9.48 -5.23 17.75
C PRO A 121 10.17 -6.59 17.66
N ALA A 122 11.45 -6.61 18.04
CA ALA A 122 12.30 -7.78 17.87
C ALA A 122 11.88 -8.97 18.75
N GLU A 123 11.09 -8.72 19.80
CA GLU A 123 10.52 -9.71 20.71
C GLU A 123 9.43 -10.55 20.04
N TYR A 124 8.69 -9.98 19.08
CA TYR A 124 7.56 -10.65 18.41
C TYR A 124 8.02 -11.54 17.25
N ASN A 125 9.24 -11.35 16.73
CA ASN A 125 9.85 -12.29 15.80
C ASN A 125 11.33 -12.55 16.15
N PRO A 126 11.61 -13.52 17.05
CA PRO A 126 12.99 -13.85 17.42
C PRO A 126 13.78 -14.51 16.28
N ARG A 127 13.11 -14.97 15.22
CA ARG A 127 13.75 -15.57 14.04
C ARG A 127 14.11 -14.55 12.96
N TYR A 128 13.69 -13.30 13.11
CA TYR A 128 14.01 -12.24 12.15
C TYR A 128 15.52 -11.96 12.13
N PHE A 129 16.07 -11.83 10.91
CA PHE A 129 17.45 -11.40 10.74
C PHE A 129 17.54 -9.90 11.03
N ARG A 130 18.02 -9.58 12.24
CA ARG A 130 18.10 -8.20 12.73
C ARG A 130 19.22 -7.46 12.04
N CYS A 131 18.94 -6.21 11.71
CA CYS A 131 19.88 -5.37 10.98
C CYS A 131 20.85 -4.66 11.92
N ALA A 132 20.43 -4.49 13.19
CA ALA A 132 21.29 -4.14 14.30
C ALA A 132 20.71 -4.74 15.60
N ALA A 133 21.54 -4.89 16.63
CA ALA A 133 21.12 -5.44 17.90
C ALA A 133 19.99 -4.60 18.52
N GLY A 134 18.91 -5.26 18.97
CA GLY A 134 17.73 -4.58 19.53
C GLY A 134 16.76 -3.98 18.52
N HIS A 135 17.08 -4.01 17.22
CA HIS A 135 16.16 -3.55 16.17
C HIS A 135 15.18 -4.63 15.77
N GLY A 136 13.93 -4.21 15.59
CA GLY A 136 12.84 -5.01 15.08
C GLY A 136 12.90 -5.21 13.57
N GLU A 137 11.78 -5.65 13.02
CA GLU A 137 11.57 -5.76 11.59
C GLU A 137 10.87 -4.52 11.06
N ASP A 138 11.58 -3.73 10.27
CA ASP A 138 11.07 -2.52 9.63
C ASP A 138 10.99 -2.72 8.11
N ARG A 139 9.85 -2.34 7.53
CA ARG A 139 9.56 -2.41 6.10
C ARG A 139 8.84 -1.14 5.67
N ALA A 140 9.04 -0.70 4.43
CA ALA A 140 8.19 0.33 3.84
C ALA A 140 7.88 0.04 2.38
N TYR A 141 6.64 0.35 1.99
CA TYR A 141 6.04 0.02 0.71
C TYR A 141 5.51 1.29 0.06
N LEU A 142 5.77 1.46 -1.23
CA LEU A 142 5.13 2.51 -2.02
C LEU A 142 3.81 1.98 -2.58
N PHE A 143 2.73 2.72 -2.35
CA PHE A 143 1.42 2.47 -2.90
C PHE A 143 1.02 3.55 -3.92
N SER A 144 0.21 3.15 -4.89
CA SER A 144 -0.59 4.04 -5.74
C SER A 144 -2.05 3.88 -5.39
N ILE A 145 -2.76 5.00 -5.21
CA ILE A 145 -4.19 5.07 -4.96
C ILE A 145 -4.84 5.74 -6.16
N SER A 146 -5.76 5.03 -6.82
CA SER A 146 -6.50 5.53 -7.98
C SER A 146 -7.81 4.78 -8.13
N ASP A 147 -8.87 5.48 -8.52
CA ASP A 147 -10.19 4.88 -8.80
C ASP A 147 -10.69 3.96 -7.67
N GLY A 148 -10.55 4.42 -6.41
CA GLY A 148 -11.02 3.69 -5.23
C GLY A 148 -10.20 2.45 -4.87
N LYS A 149 -8.99 2.28 -5.43
CA LYS A 149 -8.12 1.12 -5.20
C LYS A 149 -6.73 1.56 -4.80
N ALA A 150 -6.13 0.88 -3.82
CA ALA A 150 -4.71 1.01 -3.51
C ALA A 150 -3.93 -0.23 -3.96
N LYS A 151 -2.79 -0.01 -4.63
CA LYS A 151 -1.90 -1.05 -5.15
C LYS A 151 -0.45 -0.77 -4.80
N VAL A 152 0.31 -1.80 -4.51
CA VAL A 152 1.75 -1.77 -4.24
C VAL A 152 2.50 -1.52 -5.55
N VAL A 153 3.18 -0.38 -5.61
CA VAL A 153 4.11 -0.03 -6.68
C VAL A 153 5.49 -0.64 -6.41
N SER A 154 5.92 -0.68 -5.14
CA SER A 154 7.19 -1.26 -4.73
C SER A 154 7.17 -1.76 -3.29
N LYS A 155 7.73 -2.95 -3.07
CA LYS A 155 7.94 -3.55 -1.73
C LYS A 155 9.28 -3.16 -1.10
N PHE A 156 10.10 -2.37 -1.79
CA PHE A 156 11.46 -2.04 -1.41
C PHE A 156 11.63 -0.51 -1.30
N PHE A 157 10.87 0.12 -0.40
CA PHE A 157 10.93 1.57 -0.18
C PHE A 157 11.61 1.97 1.12
N GLY A 158 11.72 1.06 2.06
CA GLY A 158 12.36 1.32 3.34
C GLY A 158 12.50 0.05 4.16
N GLY A 159 13.19 0.20 5.28
CA GLY A 159 13.57 -0.88 6.18
C GLY A 159 15.07 -0.88 6.39
N CYS A 160 15.62 -2.04 6.65
CA CYS A 160 17.02 -2.16 6.99
C CYS A 160 17.97 -1.61 5.93
N ALA A 161 18.80 -0.66 6.34
CA ALA A 161 19.77 0.03 5.50
C ALA A 161 19.15 0.71 4.25
N THR A 162 17.82 0.86 4.20
CA THR A 162 17.10 1.41 3.06
C THR A 162 16.29 2.61 3.54
N SER A 163 16.53 3.77 2.96
CA SER A 163 15.75 4.98 3.19
C SER A 163 15.15 5.48 1.88
N TYR A 164 14.07 6.26 1.95
CA TYR A 164 13.60 7.01 0.79
C TYR A 164 13.59 8.51 1.08
N GLU A 165 13.62 9.28 0.01
CA GLU A 165 13.39 10.72 0.02
C GLU A 165 12.35 11.07 -1.05
N LEU A 166 11.46 12.01 -0.72
CA LEU A 166 10.53 12.59 -1.68
C LEU A 166 11.21 13.76 -2.39
N MET A 167 11.32 13.67 -3.72
CA MET A 167 11.86 14.73 -4.57
C MET A 167 10.69 15.58 -5.08
N ARG A 168 10.76 16.90 -4.84
CA ARG A 168 9.75 17.88 -5.30
C ARG A 168 10.35 19.03 -6.12
N ASP A 169 11.64 18.98 -6.43
CA ASP A 169 12.35 20.13 -7.01
C ASP A 169 12.29 20.14 -8.54
N GLY A 170 11.78 21.25 -9.08
CA GLY A 170 11.70 21.50 -10.52
C GLY A 170 10.90 20.44 -11.28
N ASN A 171 11.50 19.87 -12.33
CA ASN A 171 10.88 18.81 -13.12
C ASN A 171 11.05 17.41 -12.51
N ASP A 172 11.81 17.29 -11.41
CA ASP A 172 12.13 16.03 -10.76
C ASP A 172 11.20 15.77 -9.58
N ARG A 173 9.93 15.46 -9.90
CA ARG A 173 8.92 15.03 -8.94
C ARG A 173 8.90 13.51 -8.83
N GLY A 174 9.07 12.95 -7.65
CA GLY A 174 9.14 11.49 -7.46
C GLY A 174 9.75 11.08 -6.14
N TYR A 175 10.23 9.85 -6.05
CA TYR A 175 10.91 9.30 -4.89
C TYR A 175 12.30 8.80 -5.26
N ARG A 176 13.25 8.89 -4.34
CA ARG A 176 14.54 8.23 -4.46
C ARG A 176 14.71 7.30 -3.28
N VAL A 177 14.92 6.03 -3.57
CA VAL A 177 15.22 5.01 -2.58
C VAL A 177 16.73 4.81 -2.57
N ILE A 178 17.33 4.83 -1.40
CA ILE A 178 18.77 4.74 -1.17
C ILE A 178 19.03 3.51 -0.29
N GLU A 179 19.78 2.56 -0.82
CA GLU A 179 20.24 1.35 -0.13
C GLU A 179 21.70 1.56 0.28
N ARG A 180 21.96 1.58 1.59
CA ARG A 180 23.26 1.75 2.21
C ARG A 180 23.87 0.39 2.56
N GLY A 181 24.59 -0.21 1.61
CA GLY A 181 25.39 -1.41 1.86
C GLY A 181 26.90 -1.16 1.72
N GLU A 182 27.67 -2.19 1.37
CA GLU A 182 29.09 -2.05 0.99
C GLU A 182 29.31 -1.04 -0.16
N ARG A 183 28.29 -0.89 -1.02
CA ARG A 183 28.20 0.17 -2.02
C ARG A 183 26.82 0.81 -1.92
N VAL A 184 26.80 2.14 -1.90
CA VAL A 184 25.54 2.89 -1.95
C VAL A 184 24.90 2.67 -3.32
N ARG A 185 23.63 2.31 -3.32
CA ARG A 185 22.80 2.19 -4.53
C ARG A 185 21.57 3.06 -4.37
N SER A 186 21.13 3.67 -5.45
CA SER A 186 19.83 4.34 -5.47
C SER A 186 18.94 3.78 -6.57
N VAL A 187 17.65 4.03 -6.43
CA VAL A 187 16.63 3.85 -7.47
C VAL A 187 15.72 5.06 -7.41
N ARG A 188 15.37 5.61 -8.58
CA ARG A 188 14.42 6.72 -8.66
C ARG A 188 13.08 6.21 -9.15
N TYR A 189 12.01 6.76 -8.60
CA TYR A 189 10.63 6.55 -9.04
C TYR A 189 10.10 7.92 -9.42
N MET A 190 10.08 8.23 -10.71
CA MET A 190 9.88 9.58 -11.21
C MET A 190 8.50 9.73 -11.86
N LEU A 191 7.82 10.84 -11.61
CA LEU A 191 6.62 11.19 -12.36
C LEU A 191 7.02 11.53 -13.80
N ARG A 192 6.42 10.80 -14.74
CA ARG A 192 6.53 11.01 -16.18
C ARG A 192 5.11 11.03 -16.73
N GLY A 193 4.63 12.22 -17.07
CA GLY A 193 3.21 12.45 -17.34
C GLY A 193 2.37 12.12 -16.11
N ASP A 194 1.42 11.19 -16.27
CA ASP A 194 0.45 10.81 -15.23
C ASP A 194 0.85 9.56 -14.43
N THR A 195 2.08 9.06 -14.64
CA THR A 195 2.51 7.80 -14.02
C THR A 195 3.89 7.89 -13.39
N LEU A 196 4.09 7.10 -12.34
CA LEU A 196 5.37 6.93 -11.70
C LEU A 196 6.18 5.82 -12.38
N VAL A 197 7.36 6.17 -12.89
CA VAL A 197 8.25 5.28 -13.63
C VAL A 197 9.50 5.00 -12.81
N ARG A 198 9.87 3.72 -12.69
CA ARG A 198 11.12 3.31 -12.06
C ARG A 198 12.29 3.54 -13.01
N GLU A 199 13.22 4.39 -12.60
CA GLU A 199 14.45 4.69 -13.31
C GLU A 199 15.65 4.15 -12.50
N PRO A 200 16.60 3.43 -13.14
CA PRO A 200 17.86 3.13 -12.49
C PRO A 200 18.59 4.44 -12.19
N ASP A 201 19.37 4.47 -11.11
CA ASP A 201 20.06 5.69 -10.73
C ASP A 201 21.06 6.14 -11.81
N TYR A 202 21.17 7.46 -11.96
CA TYR A 202 22.22 8.07 -12.74
C TYR A 202 23.49 7.92 -11.90
N GLN A 203 24.30 6.88 -12.15
CA GLN A 203 25.65 6.89 -11.60
C GLN A 203 26.31 8.18 -12.09
N GLU A 204 26.65 9.06 -11.15
CA GLU A 204 27.43 10.24 -11.44
C GLU A 204 28.70 9.76 -12.14
N LYS A 205 28.77 9.98 -13.45
CA LYS A 205 29.98 9.70 -14.23
C LYS A 205 31.04 10.67 -13.75
N GLY A 206 31.80 10.27 -12.73
CA GLY A 206 33.04 10.92 -12.35
C GLY A 206 33.11 11.26 -10.87
N SER A 207 33.73 10.37 -10.11
CA SER A 207 34.76 10.82 -9.19
C SER A 207 36.04 10.02 -9.50
N PRO A 208 37.18 10.68 -9.80
CA PRO A 208 38.43 9.99 -10.13
C PRO A 208 38.96 9.22 -8.92
N ARG A 209 39.77 8.21 -9.23
CA ARG A 209 40.49 7.29 -8.33
C ARG A 209 41.10 7.94 -7.09
#